data_AF-A0A0W0N696-F1
#
_entry.id   AF-A0A0W0N696-F1
#
_cell.length_a   1.000
_cell.length_b   1.000
_cell.length_c   1.000
_cell.angle_alpha   90.00
_cell.angle_beta   90.00
_cell.angle_gamma   90.00
#
_symmetry.space_group_name_H-M   'P 1'
#
loop_
_entity.id
_entity.type
_entity.pdbx_description
1 polymer ?
#
loop_
_entity_poly.entity_id
_entity_poly.type
_entity_poly.pdbx_seq_one_letter_code
_entity_poly.pdbx_strand_id
1 'polypeptide(L)'
;MRAARTLALFALLPVFAACQLFESEPAKPSTVGLTRMQGELTAVDGKLLFQPCGDQRSYVVNDTGGTSVLQEAASLAGQQGILFADLRGKFSGVASGTQGSVDLQQLYRVERSTSACSDPDFKRMILRANGHKPAWAMNVTAKGMVLEREGQPPLAVPYVEEQLGDGRFNLMTEANNQHIELWVAPQRCVDSVSGSLQHMSAELRVNGQVQRGCAAFGGSRDD
;
A
#
# COMPACT_ATOMS: atom_id res chain seq x y z
N MET A 1 -42.79 -31.23 -42.33
CA MET A 1 -41.94 -30.03 -42.43
C MET A 1 -42.05 -29.13 -41.17
N ARG A 2 -41.74 -29.63 -39.97
CA ARG A 2 -41.71 -28.80 -38.73
C ARG A 2 -40.53 -29.10 -37.79
N ALA A 3 -39.86 -30.25 -37.93
CA ALA A 3 -38.70 -30.60 -37.09
C ALA A 3 -37.35 -30.02 -37.56
N ALA A 4 -37.24 -29.62 -38.84
CA ALA A 4 -35.99 -29.07 -39.39
C ALA A 4 -35.75 -27.59 -39.05
N ARG A 5 -36.77 -26.86 -38.55
CA ARG A 5 -36.66 -25.44 -38.19
C ARG A 5 -36.19 -25.21 -36.75
N THR A 6 -36.38 -26.18 -35.86
CA THR A 6 -36.04 -26.04 -34.43
C THR A 6 -34.56 -26.35 -34.12
N LEU A 7 -33.91 -27.19 -34.95
CA LEU A 7 -32.49 -27.51 -34.81
C LEU A 7 -31.54 -26.40 -35.29
N ALA A 8 -32.02 -25.48 -36.14
CA ALA A 8 -31.23 -24.33 -36.60
C ALA A 8 -31.10 -23.22 -35.53
N LEU A 9 -32.02 -23.13 -34.57
CA LEU A 9 -31.96 -22.12 -33.50
C LEU A 9 -31.00 -22.48 -32.35
N PHE A 10 -30.69 -23.76 -32.14
CA PHE A 10 -29.78 -24.18 -31.07
C PHE A 10 -28.29 -24.12 -31.45
N ALA A 11 -27.96 -24.06 -32.75
CA ALA A 11 -26.58 -23.95 -33.22
C ALA A 11 -26.02 -22.51 -33.17
N LEU A 12 -26.86 -21.50 -32.90
CA LEU A 12 -26.49 -20.07 -32.88
C LEU A 12 -26.31 -19.49 -31.46
N LEU A 13 -26.59 -20.26 -30.41
CA LEU A 13 -26.42 -19.84 -29.02
C LEU A 13 -24.96 -19.64 -28.53
N PRO A 14 -23.89 -20.26 -29.09
CA PRO A 14 -22.55 -20.04 -28.53
C PRO A 14 -21.92 -18.71 -29.00
N VAL A 15 -22.53 -17.99 -29.96
CA VAL A 15 -21.94 -16.76 -30.51
C VAL A 15 -22.18 -15.54 -29.60
N PHE A 16 -23.18 -15.58 -28.72
CA PHE A 16 -23.49 -14.44 -27.82
C PHE A 16 -22.76 -14.47 -26.48
N ALA A 17 -21.95 -15.50 -26.18
CA ALA A 17 -21.21 -15.60 -24.91
C ALA A 17 -19.74 -15.11 -25.00
N ALA A 18 -19.25 -14.72 -26.19
CA ALA A 18 -17.83 -14.41 -26.38
C ALA A 18 -17.43 -12.95 -26.05
N CYS A 19 -18.37 -12.06 -25.73
CA CYS A 19 -18.08 -10.62 -25.56
C CYS A 19 -17.68 -10.18 -24.15
N GLN A 20 -17.59 -11.06 -23.15
CA GLN A 20 -17.22 -10.66 -21.77
C GLN A 20 -15.76 -10.95 -21.39
N LEU A 21 -14.91 -11.37 -22.33
CA LEU A 21 -13.49 -11.66 -22.06
C LEU A 21 -12.55 -10.44 -22.16
N PHE A 22 -13.11 -9.23 -22.33
CA PHE A 22 -12.34 -7.98 -22.46
C PHE A 22 -12.88 -6.86 -21.54
N GLU A 23 -13.22 -7.20 -20.29
CA GLU A 23 -13.21 -6.16 -19.26
C GLU A 23 -11.77 -5.67 -19.13
N SER A 24 -11.53 -4.46 -19.64
CA SER A 24 -10.24 -3.78 -19.53
C SER A 24 -9.91 -3.65 -18.05
N GLU A 25 -8.73 -4.11 -17.62
CA GLU A 25 -8.24 -3.90 -16.26
C GLU A 25 -8.50 -2.43 -15.87
N PRO A 26 -9.08 -2.13 -14.70
CA PRO A 26 -9.28 -0.76 -14.26
C PRO A 26 -7.96 -0.02 -14.37
N ALA A 27 -7.92 1.03 -15.18
CA ALA A 27 -6.69 1.80 -15.37
C ALA A 27 -6.18 2.28 -14.00
N LYS A 28 -4.89 2.06 -13.72
CA LYS A 28 -4.25 2.61 -12.51
C LYS A 28 -4.53 4.12 -12.46
N PRO A 29 -4.93 4.67 -11.29
CA PRO A 29 -5.16 6.10 -11.16
C PRO A 29 -3.92 6.86 -11.61
N SER A 30 -4.09 7.87 -12.47
CA SER A 30 -2.97 8.70 -12.91
C SER A 30 -2.38 9.44 -11.72
N THR A 31 -1.07 9.32 -11.51
CA THR A 31 -0.33 10.05 -10.46
C THR A 31 0.18 11.42 -10.94
N VAL A 32 -0.10 11.80 -12.20
CA VAL A 32 0.39 13.03 -12.81
C VAL A 32 -0.13 14.25 -12.05
N GLY A 33 0.78 15.15 -11.66
CA GLY A 33 0.47 16.37 -10.92
C GLY A 33 0.16 16.14 -9.43
N LEU A 34 0.31 14.92 -8.94
CA LEU A 34 0.23 14.59 -7.51
C LEU A 34 1.64 14.54 -6.91
N THR A 35 1.76 14.91 -5.64
CA THR A 35 3.01 14.83 -4.88
C THR A 35 2.82 13.86 -3.72
N ARG A 36 3.81 13.01 -3.47
CA ARG A 36 3.87 12.14 -2.29
C ARG A 36 4.69 12.81 -1.19
N MET A 37 4.17 12.83 0.04
CA MET A 37 4.86 13.37 1.21
C MET A 37 4.62 12.49 2.43
N GLN A 38 5.60 12.48 3.33
CA GLN A 38 5.48 11.94 4.68
C GLN A 38 5.31 13.09 5.67
N GLY A 39 4.57 12.86 6.74
CA GLY A 39 4.30 13.89 7.73
C GLY A 39 3.48 13.40 8.90
N GLU A 40 3.10 14.36 9.73
CA GLU A 40 2.24 14.17 10.88
C GLU A 40 0.80 14.54 10.52
N LEU A 41 -0.16 13.70 10.91
CA LEU A 41 -1.58 13.96 10.88
C LEU A 41 -2.09 14.30 12.27
N THR A 42 -2.79 15.43 12.38
CA THR A 42 -3.43 15.87 13.62
C THR A 42 -4.88 16.23 13.37
N ALA A 43 -5.76 15.95 14.33
CA ALA A 43 -7.17 16.32 14.24
C ALA A 43 -7.40 17.67 14.95
N VAL A 44 -7.91 18.66 14.21
CA VAL A 44 -8.21 20.02 14.70
C VAL A 44 -9.56 20.45 14.15
N ASP A 45 -10.49 20.85 15.03
CA ASP A 45 -11.83 21.35 14.67
C ASP A 45 -12.61 20.44 13.70
N GLY A 46 -12.50 19.12 13.90
CA GLY A 46 -13.17 18.13 13.05
C GLY A 46 -12.54 17.93 11.67
N LYS A 47 -11.37 18.51 11.42
CA LYS A 47 -10.58 18.33 10.20
C LYS A 47 -9.24 17.67 10.52
N LEU A 48 -8.63 17.05 9.51
CA LEU A 48 -7.24 16.60 9.59
C LEU A 48 -6.32 17.68 9.03
N LEU A 49 -5.24 17.97 9.77
CA LEU A 49 -4.11 18.75 9.33
C LEU A 49 -2.92 17.81 9.10
N PHE A 50 -2.31 17.93 7.93
CA PHE A 50 -1.09 17.24 7.55
C PHE A 50 0.09 18.22 7.58
N GLN A 51 1.10 17.94 8.38
CA GLN A 51 2.36 18.69 8.43
C GLN A 51 3.49 17.82 7.90
N PRO A 52 4.14 18.16 6.77
CA PRO A 52 5.23 17.37 6.24
C PRO A 52 6.38 17.23 7.23
N CYS A 53 7.06 16.07 7.23
CA CYS A 53 8.20 15.82 8.10
C CYS A 53 9.28 16.90 7.90
N GLY A 54 9.66 17.59 8.99
CA GLY A 54 10.70 18.64 8.96
C GLY A 54 10.26 19.99 8.37
N ASP A 55 8.96 20.18 8.10
CA ASP A 55 8.38 21.43 7.63
C ASP A 55 7.45 22.05 8.70
N GLN A 56 7.21 23.36 8.64
CA GLN A 56 6.27 24.05 9.53
C GLN A 56 4.92 24.34 8.87
N ARG A 57 4.83 24.16 7.55
CA ARG A 57 3.59 24.34 6.78
C ARG A 57 2.62 23.20 7.10
N SER A 58 1.37 23.55 7.31
CA SER A 58 0.28 22.60 7.54
C SER A 58 -0.71 22.63 6.38
N TYR A 59 -1.28 21.48 6.06
CA TYR A 59 -2.24 21.32 4.96
C TYR A 59 -3.53 20.72 5.49
N VAL A 60 -4.65 21.40 5.26
CA VAL A 60 -5.98 20.81 5.51
C VAL A 60 -6.17 19.65 4.54
N VAL A 61 -6.50 18.47 5.06
CA VAL A 61 -6.70 17.26 4.26
C VAL A 61 -8.13 17.19 3.74
N ASN A 62 -8.29 17.20 2.41
CA ASN A 62 -9.54 16.93 1.72
C ASN A 62 -9.48 15.53 1.11
N ASP A 63 -10.26 14.57 1.62
CA ASP A 63 -10.26 13.17 1.15
C ASP A 63 -11.03 13.00 -0.18
N THR A 64 -10.43 13.48 -1.27
CA THR A 64 -11.03 13.45 -2.61
C THR A 64 -10.88 12.09 -3.30
N GLY A 65 -9.94 11.26 -2.86
CA GLY A 65 -9.71 9.89 -3.33
C GLY A 65 -10.52 8.82 -2.58
N GLY A 66 -11.32 9.19 -1.58
CA GLY A 66 -12.13 8.23 -0.81
C GLY A 66 -11.29 7.26 0.05
N THR A 67 -10.17 7.72 0.56
CA THR A 67 -9.20 6.93 1.34
C THR A 67 -9.69 6.56 2.74
N SER A 68 -10.78 7.19 3.22
CA SER A 68 -11.30 7.07 4.59
C SER A 68 -10.27 7.46 5.65
N VAL A 69 -9.37 8.41 5.32
CA VAL A 69 -8.28 8.82 6.21
C VAL A 69 -8.79 9.41 7.53
N LEU A 70 -9.94 10.08 7.52
CA LEU A 70 -10.53 10.66 8.75
C LEU A 70 -10.96 9.57 9.73
N GLN A 71 -11.61 8.53 9.21
CA GLN A 71 -12.05 7.38 10.00
C GLN A 71 -10.84 6.63 10.56
N GLU A 72 -9.80 6.43 9.74
CA GLU A 72 -8.57 5.76 10.16
C GLU A 72 -7.83 6.53 11.24
N ALA A 73 -7.67 7.85 11.05
CA ALA A 73 -7.04 8.69 12.04
C ALA A 73 -7.82 8.68 13.36
N ALA A 74 -9.15 8.72 13.30
CA ALA A 74 -10.01 8.65 14.48
C ALA A 74 -9.87 7.31 15.23
N SER A 75 -9.74 6.18 14.53
CA SER A 75 -9.50 4.88 15.19
C SER A 75 -8.11 4.74 15.78
N LEU A 76 -7.11 5.44 15.24
CA LEU A 76 -5.71 5.23 15.58
C LEU A 76 -5.12 6.26 16.56
N ALA A 77 -5.58 7.51 16.54
CA ALA A 77 -4.96 8.67 17.22
C ALA A 77 -4.78 8.52 18.74
N GLY A 78 -5.55 7.65 19.40
CA GLY A 78 -5.41 7.37 20.83
C GLY A 78 -5.38 8.64 21.68
N GLN A 79 -4.54 8.68 22.72
CA GLN A 79 -4.36 9.86 23.58
C GLN A 79 -3.35 10.89 23.02
N GLN A 80 -2.46 10.45 22.12
CA GLN A 80 -1.38 11.30 21.60
C GLN A 80 -1.89 12.31 20.57
N GLY A 81 -2.96 12.00 19.84
CA GLY A 81 -3.61 12.92 18.90
C GLY A 81 -2.80 13.26 17.64
N ILE A 82 -1.58 12.71 17.52
CA ILE A 82 -0.67 12.86 16.40
C ILE A 82 -0.38 11.48 15.82
N LEU A 83 -0.46 11.35 14.50
CA LEU A 83 -0.17 10.13 13.76
C LEU A 83 0.88 10.41 12.70
N PHE A 84 1.67 9.42 12.34
CA PHE A 84 2.43 9.47 11.10
C PHE A 84 1.53 9.15 9.90
N ALA A 85 1.77 9.81 8.77
CA ALA A 85 1.20 9.43 7.49
C ALA A 85 2.17 9.55 6.33
N ASP A 86 1.98 8.65 5.36
CA ASP A 86 2.58 8.70 4.04
C ASP A 86 1.44 8.77 3.02
N LEU A 87 1.35 9.89 2.29
CA LEU A 87 0.21 10.19 1.44
C LEU A 87 0.61 10.84 0.13
N ARG A 88 -0.24 10.69 -0.89
CA ARG A 88 -0.13 11.37 -2.17
C ARG A 88 -1.39 12.17 -2.47
N GLY A 89 -1.20 13.41 -2.90
CA GLY A 89 -2.29 14.29 -3.25
C GLY A 89 -1.84 15.51 -4.03
N LYS A 90 -2.81 16.36 -4.39
CA LYS A 90 -2.55 17.65 -5.00
C LYS A 90 -2.45 18.71 -3.91
N PHE A 91 -1.25 19.21 -3.68
CA PHE A 91 -0.99 20.26 -2.69
C PHE A 91 -1.26 21.63 -3.31
N SER A 92 -2.01 22.47 -2.58
CA SER A 92 -2.32 23.83 -3.01
C SER A 92 -2.16 24.84 -1.87
N GLY A 93 -1.74 26.05 -2.23
CA GLY A 93 -1.54 27.16 -1.31
C GLY A 93 -0.27 27.06 -0.48
N VAL A 94 0.50 28.15 -0.47
CA VAL A 94 1.28 28.73 0.65
C VAL A 94 1.86 30.08 0.19
N ALA A 95 1.06 30.90 -0.50
CA ALA A 95 1.56 32.13 -1.11
C ALA A 95 1.84 33.25 -0.08
N SER A 96 1.22 33.21 1.11
CA SER A 96 1.44 34.23 2.16
C SER A 96 1.12 33.76 3.60
N GLY A 97 1.04 32.44 3.85
CA GLY A 97 0.66 31.90 5.16
C GLY A 97 1.25 30.51 5.43
N THR A 98 1.02 29.98 6.64
CA THR A 98 1.50 28.64 7.08
C THR A 98 0.54 27.51 6.78
N GLN A 99 -0.62 27.81 6.19
CA GLN A 99 -1.69 26.85 5.98
C GLN A 99 -2.09 26.76 4.50
N GLY A 100 -2.04 25.55 3.95
CA GLY A 100 -2.52 25.18 2.62
C GLY A 100 -3.60 24.11 2.69
N SER A 101 -3.85 23.45 1.57
CA SER A 101 -4.69 22.25 1.51
C SER A 101 -4.07 21.15 0.65
N VAL A 102 -4.44 19.91 0.93
CA VAL A 102 -4.09 18.76 0.12
C VAL A 102 -5.36 18.02 -0.27
N ASP A 103 -5.58 17.88 -1.57
CA ASP A 103 -6.58 16.99 -2.12
C ASP A 103 -5.97 15.59 -2.14
N LEU A 104 -6.24 14.82 -1.09
CA LEU A 104 -5.70 13.49 -0.86
C LEU A 104 -6.29 12.50 -1.86
N GLN A 105 -5.42 11.81 -2.59
CA GLN A 105 -5.78 10.81 -3.61
C GLN A 105 -5.38 9.40 -3.19
N GLN A 106 -4.29 9.24 -2.43
CA GLN A 106 -3.81 7.93 -2.00
C GLN A 106 -3.16 8.02 -0.62
N LEU A 107 -3.48 7.03 0.21
CA LEU A 107 -2.94 6.88 1.56
C LEU A 107 -2.10 5.61 1.60
N TYR A 108 -0.78 5.74 1.73
CA TYR A 108 0.14 4.60 1.72
C TYR A 108 0.23 3.93 3.08
N ARG A 109 0.30 4.75 4.14
CA ARG A 109 0.53 4.30 5.51
C ARG A 109 0.02 5.30 6.53
N VAL A 110 -0.57 4.82 7.63
CA VAL A 110 -0.85 5.60 8.84
C VAL A 110 -0.47 4.77 10.05
N GLU A 111 0.32 5.33 10.97
CA GLU A 111 0.78 4.63 12.18
C GLU A 111 0.86 5.57 13.38
N ARG A 112 0.83 5.02 14.60
CA ARG A 112 0.88 5.81 15.85
C ARG A 112 2.22 6.50 16.08
N SER A 113 3.32 5.84 15.69
CA SER A 113 4.66 6.37 15.92
C SER A 113 5.02 7.39 14.86
N THR A 114 5.47 8.59 15.27
CA THR A 114 6.04 9.59 14.35
C THR A 114 7.51 9.34 14.01
N SER A 115 8.13 8.30 14.58
CA SER A 115 9.54 7.96 14.33
C SER A 115 9.86 7.73 12.85
N ALA A 116 8.87 7.36 12.03
CA ALA A 116 9.04 7.20 10.59
C ALA A 116 9.43 8.49 9.87
N CYS A 117 9.12 9.68 10.41
CA CYS A 117 9.64 10.95 9.87
C CYS A 117 11.17 11.07 9.96
N SER A 118 11.80 10.30 10.85
CA SER A 118 13.25 10.29 11.06
C SER A 118 13.95 9.06 10.46
N ASP A 119 13.23 8.22 9.71
CA ASP A 119 13.79 7.00 9.09
C ASP A 119 14.83 7.36 8.01
N PRO A 120 16.14 7.11 8.24
CA PRO A 120 17.20 7.46 7.29
C PRO A 120 17.23 6.56 6.06
N ASP A 121 16.52 5.43 6.09
CA ASP A 121 16.49 4.44 5.02
C ASP A 121 15.25 4.59 4.12
N PHE A 122 14.28 5.43 4.49
CA PHE A 122 13.05 5.60 3.72
C PHE A 122 13.29 5.84 2.22
N LYS A 123 14.21 6.75 1.87
CA LYS A 123 14.53 7.08 0.47
C LYS A 123 15.11 5.92 -0.34
N ARG A 124 15.68 4.91 0.32
CA ARG A 124 16.28 3.71 -0.30
C ARG A 124 15.36 2.51 -0.24
N MET A 125 14.29 2.61 0.53
CA MET A 125 13.32 1.56 0.76
C MET A 125 12.37 1.43 -0.44
N ILE A 126 12.29 0.24 -1.01
CA ILE A 126 11.33 -0.13 -2.05
C ILE A 126 10.02 -0.53 -1.41
N LEU A 127 10.08 -1.41 -0.41
CA LEU A 127 8.94 -2.02 0.24
C LEU A 127 9.28 -2.34 1.69
N ARG A 128 8.32 -2.14 2.58
CA ARG A 128 8.32 -2.72 3.93
C ARG A 128 7.10 -3.59 4.09
N ALA A 129 7.27 -4.74 4.71
CA ALA A 129 6.18 -5.63 5.08
C ALA A 129 6.42 -6.19 6.49
N ASN A 130 5.36 -6.47 7.23
CA ASN A 130 5.46 -7.08 8.56
C ASN A 130 4.19 -7.83 8.93
N GLY A 131 4.32 -8.77 9.86
CA GLY A 131 3.19 -9.48 10.46
C GLY A 131 3.54 -9.96 11.87
N HIS A 132 2.52 -10.43 12.60
CA HIS A 132 2.63 -10.69 14.04
C HIS A 132 2.36 -12.13 14.49
N LYS A 133 2.00 -13.05 13.58
CA LYS A 133 1.65 -14.45 13.93
C LYS A 133 2.28 -15.48 12.97
N PRO A 134 3.55 -15.87 13.20
CA PRO A 134 4.51 -15.32 14.18
C PRO A 134 5.04 -13.94 13.74
N ALA A 135 5.82 -13.28 14.60
CA ALA A 135 6.34 -11.95 14.29
C ALA A 135 7.46 -11.99 13.23
N TRP A 136 7.31 -11.18 12.20
CA TRP A 136 8.29 -11.02 11.11
C TRP A 136 8.25 -9.61 10.53
N ALA A 137 9.37 -9.16 10.00
CA ALA A 137 9.48 -7.94 9.22
C ALA A 137 10.39 -8.15 8.02
N MET A 138 10.05 -7.53 6.90
CA MET A 138 10.80 -7.58 5.66
C MET A 138 11.04 -6.15 5.17
N ASN A 139 12.31 -5.80 5.02
CA ASN A 139 12.75 -4.56 4.38
C ASN A 139 13.36 -4.88 3.03
N VAL A 140 12.91 -4.18 1.98
CA VAL A 140 13.36 -4.40 0.60
C VAL A 140 14.01 -3.13 0.08
N THR A 141 15.20 -3.27 -0.47
CA THR A 141 15.94 -2.18 -1.13
C THR A 141 16.54 -2.70 -2.44
N ALA A 142 17.09 -1.81 -3.26
CA ALA A 142 17.80 -2.23 -4.48
C ALA A 142 19.00 -3.18 -4.22
N LYS A 143 19.49 -3.30 -2.98
CA LYS A 143 20.60 -4.20 -2.63
C LYS A 143 20.15 -5.61 -2.24
N GLY A 144 18.86 -5.81 -1.97
CA GLY A 144 18.35 -7.08 -1.45
C GLY A 144 17.20 -6.90 -0.47
N MET A 145 16.75 -8.04 0.06
CA MET A 145 15.76 -8.13 1.13
C MET A 145 16.46 -8.46 2.45
N VAL A 146 15.93 -7.92 3.55
CA VAL A 146 16.33 -8.27 4.92
C VAL A 146 15.09 -8.78 5.65
N LEU A 147 15.10 -10.06 6.00
CA LEU A 147 14.05 -10.73 6.78
C LEU A 147 14.46 -10.79 8.25
N GLU A 148 13.65 -10.18 9.09
CA GLU A 148 13.75 -10.24 10.55
C GLU A 148 12.63 -11.14 11.09
N ARG A 149 12.98 -12.03 12.03
CA ARG A 149 12.05 -12.96 12.69
C ARG A 149 12.39 -13.07 14.16
N GLU A 150 11.36 -13.28 14.97
CA GLU A 150 11.54 -13.45 16.41
C GLU A 150 12.51 -14.60 16.72
N GLY A 151 13.50 -14.31 17.56
CA GLY A 151 14.50 -15.29 18.01
C GLY A 151 15.52 -15.73 16.95
N GLN A 152 15.58 -15.07 15.78
CA GLN A 152 16.50 -15.43 14.70
C GLN A 152 17.35 -14.22 14.27
N PRO A 153 18.61 -14.43 13.81
CA PRO A 153 19.40 -13.35 13.25
C PRO A 153 18.76 -12.82 11.96
N PRO A 154 18.89 -11.51 11.65
CA PRO A 154 18.44 -10.95 10.38
C PRO A 154 19.06 -11.68 9.19
N LEU A 155 18.23 -12.06 8.22
CA LEU A 155 18.64 -12.77 7.02
C LEU A 155 18.60 -11.83 5.81
N ALA A 156 19.77 -11.44 5.33
CA ALA A 156 19.92 -10.64 4.12
C ALA A 156 20.11 -11.55 2.89
N VAL A 157 19.30 -11.34 1.85
CA VAL A 157 19.28 -12.17 0.63
C VAL A 157 19.04 -11.32 -0.63
N PRO A 158 19.61 -11.69 -1.78
CA PRO A 158 19.19 -11.12 -3.06
C PRO A 158 17.77 -11.57 -3.39
N TYR A 159 17.09 -10.89 -4.32
CA TYR A 159 15.76 -11.28 -4.77
C TYR A 159 15.54 -11.04 -6.25
N VAL A 160 14.53 -11.71 -6.80
CA VAL A 160 13.94 -11.44 -8.10
C VAL A 160 12.50 -10.98 -7.88
N GLU A 161 12.07 -9.97 -8.62
CA GLU A 161 10.69 -9.48 -8.60
C GLU A 161 9.93 -9.98 -9.83
N GLU A 162 8.77 -10.57 -9.61
CA GLU A 162 7.83 -11.00 -10.64
C GLU A 162 6.53 -10.20 -10.53
N GLN A 163 6.07 -9.62 -11.64
CA GLN A 163 4.81 -8.88 -11.72
C GLN A 163 3.66 -9.84 -12.10
N LEU A 164 2.55 -9.77 -11.37
CA LEU A 164 1.43 -10.72 -11.47
C LEU A 164 0.13 -10.10 -12.02
N GLY A 165 0.21 -8.89 -12.57
CA GLY A 165 -0.97 -8.10 -13.00
C GLY A 165 -1.73 -7.48 -11.84
N ASP A 166 -2.64 -6.54 -12.13
CA ASP A 166 -3.45 -5.82 -11.13
C ASP A 166 -2.63 -5.13 -10.01
N GLY A 167 -1.36 -4.80 -10.24
CA GLY A 167 -0.46 -4.25 -9.22
C GLY A 167 0.01 -5.25 -8.16
N ARG A 168 -0.28 -6.54 -8.32
CA ARG A 168 0.28 -7.63 -7.51
C ARG A 168 1.68 -7.98 -7.99
N PHE A 169 2.54 -8.38 -7.06
CA PHE A 169 3.89 -8.83 -7.37
C PHE A 169 4.39 -9.81 -6.32
N ASN A 170 5.41 -10.59 -6.69
CA ASN A 170 6.12 -11.52 -5.81
C ASN A 170 7.60 -11.16 -5.78
N LEU A 171 8.20 -11.13 -4.59
CA LEU A 171 9.66 -11.05 -4.41
C LEU A 171 10.16 -12.40 -3.92
N MET A 172 11.06 -13.04 -4.67
CA MET A 172 11.51 -14.40 -4.35
C MET A 172 13.04 -14.54 -4.26
N THR A 173 13.50 -15.48 -3.45
CA THR A 173 14.91 -15.89 -3.36
C THR A 173 15.06 -17.38 -3.12
N GLU A 174 16.17 -17.93 -3.61
CA GLU A 174 16.65 -19.30 -3.36
C GLU A 174 18.03 -19.29 -2.67
N ALA A 175 18.44 -18.14 -2.13
CA ALA A 175 19.75 -17.97 -1.51
C ALA A 175 19.82 -18.62 -0.12
N ASN A 176 21.05 -18.97 0.30
CA ASN A 176 21.34 -19.46 1.65
C ASN A 176 20.49 -20.69 2.07
N ASN A 177 20.18 -21.56 1.11
CA ASN A 177 19.34 -22.75 1.33
C ASN A 177 17.95 -22.41 1.91
N GLN A 178 17.41 -21.24 1.58
CA GLN A 178 16.07 -20.82 1.94
C GLN A 178 15.30 -20.50 0.66
N HIS A 179 14.09 -21.07 0.55
CA HIS A 179 13.10 -20.64 -0.43
C HIS A 179 12.20 -19.61 0.25
N ILE A 180 12.32 -18.34 -0.13
CA ILE A 180 11.52 -17.25 0.46
C ILE A 180 10.74 -16.57 -0.65
N GLU A 181 9.45 -16.36 -0.42
CA GLU A 181 8.58 -15.56 -1.27
C GLU A 181 7.88 -14.49 -0.44
N LEU A 182 7.72 -13.31 -1.00
CA LEU A 182 6.88 -12.25 -0.46
C LEU A 182 5.85 -11.85 -1.52
N TRP A 183 4.65 -12.37 -1.36
CA TRP A 183 3.52 -12.05 -2.21
C TRP A 183 2.86 -10.77 -1.71
N VAL A 184 2.70 -9.79 -2.59
CA VAL A 184 2.14 -8.47 -2.25
C VAL A 184 0.97 -8.17 -3.17
N ALA A 185 -0.12 -7.67 -2.58
CA ALA A 185 -1.30 -7.25 -3.32
C ALA A 185 -1.77 -5.86 -2.87
N PRO A 186 -2.27 -5.02 -3.80
CA PRO A 186 -2.78 -3.67 -3.49
C PRO A 186 -4.15 -3.73 -2.81
N GLN A 187 -4.15 -4.30 -1.60
CA GLN A 187 -5.31 -4.45 -0.74
C GLN A 187 -5.05 -3.75 0.58
N ARG A 188 -5.92 -2.82 0.95
CA ARG A 188 -5.86 -2.13 2.25
C ARG A 188 -5.74 -3.15 3.38
N CYS A 189 -4.76 -2.95 4.24
CA CYS A 189 -4.44 -3.84 5.36
C CYS A 189 -4.31 -3.03 6.65
N VAL A 190 -5.12 -3.37 7.65
CA VAL A 190 -5.03 -2.80 8.99
C VAL A 190 -4.34 -3.83 9.88
N ASP A 191 -3.22 -3.44 10.46
CA ASP A 191 -2.46 -4.30 11.33
C ASP A 191 -3.20 -4.54 12.65
N SER A 192 -3.53 -5.79 12.94
CA SER A 192 -4.39 -6.14 14.09
C SER A 192 -3.77 -5.87 15.46
N VAL A 193 -2.45 -5.66 15.54
CA VAL A 193 -1.72 -5.48 16.82
C VAL A 193 -1.47 -4.01 17.09
N SER A 194 -0.96 -3.28 16.11
CA SER A 194 -0.64 -1.85 16.21
C SER A 194 -1.81 -0.94 15.83
N GLY A 195 -2.78 -1.45 15.08
CA GLY A 195 -3.84 -0.67 14.44
C GLY A 195 -3.36 0.10 13.21
N SER A 196 -2.09 -0.03 12.82
CA SER A 196 -1.52 0.77 11.73
C SER A 196 -2.13 0.36 10.39
N LEU A 197 -2.42 1.35 9.56
CA LEU A 197 -2.88 1.12 8.20
C LEU A 197 -1.69 1.05 7.25
N GLN A 198 -1.73 0.08 6.35
CA GLN A 198 -0.92 0.03 5.13
C GLN A 198 -1.83 -0.17 3.92
N HIS A 199 -1.44 0.34 2.76
CA HIS A 199 -2.25 0.20 1.54
C HIS A 199 -2.14 -1.16 0.84
N MET A 200 -1.24 -2.04 1.29
CA MET A 200 -1.08 -3.39 0.72
C MET A 200 -1.11 -4.47 1.78
N SER A 201 -1.54 -5.66 1.37
CA SER A 201 -1.40 -6.91 2.12
C SER A 201 -0.15 -7.63 1.69
N ALA A 202 0.46 -8.38 2.60
CA ALA A 202 1.61 -9.23 2.32
C ALA A 202 1.41 -10.64 2.85
N GLU A 203 1.93 -11.60 2.09
CA GLU A 203 2.06 -12.99 2.49
C GLU A 203 3.52 -13.43 2.33
N LEU A 204 4.21 -13.58 3.47
CA LEU A 204 5.54 -14.15 3.53
C LEU A 204 5.42 -15.67 3.51
N ARG A 205 6.16 -16.32 2.61
CA ARG A 205 6.34 -17.78 2.60
C ARG A 205 7.80 -18.09 2.81
N VAL A 206 8.11 -18.86 3.85
CA VAL A 206 9.46 -19.38 4.08
C VAL A 206 9.40 -20.89 4.04
N ASN A 207 10.03 -21.50 3.03
CA ASN A 207 9.98 -22.93 2.78
C ASN A 207 8.54 -23.48 2.79
N GLY A 208 7.61 -22.74 2.16
CA GLY A 208 6.19 -23.07 2.10
C GLY A 208 5.35 -22.69 3.33
N GLN A 209 5.96 -22.21 4.41
CA GLN A 209 5.22 -21.76 5.59
C GLN A 209 4.70 -20.34 5.41
N VAL A 210 3.38 -20.21 5.36
CA VAL A 210 2.65 -18.97 5.11
C VAL A 210 2.51 -18.12 6.38
N GLN A 211 2.84 -16.83 6.30
CA GLN A 211 2.65 -15.83 7.34
C GLN A 211 2.09 -14.55 6.74
N ARG A 212 0.98 -14.08 7.28
CA ARG A 212 0.27 -12.91 6.74
C ARG A 212 0.66 -11.63 7.46
N GLY A 213 0.56 -10.53 6.74
CA GLY A 213 0.96 -9.22 7.20
C GLY A 213 0.46 -8.09 6.31
N CYS A 214 0.91 -6.90 6.62
CA CYS A 214 0.64 -5.70 5.85
C CYS A 214 1.93 -5.17 5.22
N ALA A 215 1.82 -4.42 4.13
CA ALA A 215 2.95 -3.83 3.43
C ALA A 215 2.67 -2.44 2.88
N ALA A 216 3.73 -1.65 2.77
CA ALA A 216 3.71 -0.38 2.06
C ALA A 216 5.02 -0.12 1.33
N PHE A 217 4.91 0.53 0.17
CA PHE A 217 6.04 1.07 -0.54
C PHE A 217 6.85 2.04 0.31
N GLY A 218 8.17 1.94 0.17
CA GLY A 218 9.09 2.95 0.67
C GLY A 218 9.25 4.12 -0.30
N GLY A 219 10.23 4.99 -0.04
CA GLY A 219 10.42 6.23 -0.78
C GLY A 219 11.13 6.06 -2.12
N SER A 220 11.70 4.89 -2.41
CA SER A 220 12.33 4.61 -3.70
C SER A 220 11.35 4.06 -4.75
N ARG A 221 10.09 3.81 -4.37
CA ARG A 221 9.03 3.33 -5.26
C ARG A 221 7.85 4.30 -5.20
N ASP A 222 7.54 4.93 -6.32
CA ASP A 222 6.57 6.03 -6.42
C ASP A 222 5.31 5.66 -7.23
N ASP A 223 5.02 4.35 -7.28
CA ASP A 223 3.88 3.77 -7.98
C ASP A 223 2.53 4.17 -7.36
#